data_AF-A0A067C2T3-F1
#
_entry.id   AF-A0A067C2T3-F1
#
_cell.length_a   1.000
_cell.length_b   1.000
_cell.length_c   1.000
_cell.angle_alpha   90.00
_cell.angle_beta   90.00
_cell.angle_gamma   90.00
#
_symmetry.space_group_name_H-M   'P 1'
#
loop_
_entity.id
_entity.type
_entity.pdbx_description
1 polymer ?
#
loop_
_entity_poly.entity_id
_entity_poly.type
_entity_poly.pdbx_seq_one_letter_code
_entity_poly.pdbx_strand_id
1 'polypeptide(L)'
;MYMSFYQDMPTFYLGRVIGNALPPRHDPRRTLQNIEFILRHEVSDPTLQKHWVLNRIVDATVAQALRQLLASFNATYSELPFELPAYADAPFRVASDHGKDMVHAAVDNMWQRAQIEADVYDAKNLYVMGINDARNHVLALGQHAGATWILPWDQNCFLTNDGWRQLRDDLTHYASTDHKYVVTWMDRLRAENDIVLTPDFAPTPWEEPQVSFRYDAVATFDGALRYHICLTFAIISHDLM
;
A
#
# COMPACT_ATOMS: atom_id res chain seq x y z
N MET A 1 -23.22 -0.37 -30.30
CA MET A 1 -22.05 -1.17 -30.70
C MET A 1 -20.79 -0.71 -29.95
N TYR A 2 -20.83 -0.65 -28.61
CA TYR A 2 -19.69 -0.31 -27.73
C TYR A 2 -19.60 -1.24 -26.51
N MET A 3 -20.70 -1.89 -26.12
CA MET A 3 -20.76 -2.83 -25.00
C MET A 3 -20.12 -4.22 -25.28
N SER A 4 -19.76 -4.54 -26.53
CA SER A 4 -19.23 -5.87 -26.88
C SER A 4 -17.71 -6.00 -26.74
N PHE A 5 -16.97 -4.88 -26.65
CA PHE A 5 -15.49 -4.93 -26.55
C PHE A 5 -14.98 -5.12 -25.11
N TYR A 6 -15.81 -4.87 -24.10
CA TYR A 6 -15.42 -4.99 -22.69
C TYR A 6 -15.61 -6.40 -22.11
N GLN A 7 -16.25 -7.31 -22.83
CA GLN A 7 -16.57 -8.64 -22.29
C GLN A 7 -15.35 -9.57 -22.17
N ASP A 8 -14.27 -9.28 -22.90
CA ASP A 8 -13.05 -10.11 -22.93
C ASP A 8 -11.81 -9.37 -22.36
N MET A 9 -11.97 -8.13 -21.88
CA MET A 9 -10.85 -7.37 -21.30
C MET A 9 -10.60 -7.80 -19.85
N PRO A 10 -9.33 -7.91 -19.43
CA PRO A 10 -9.00 -8.11 -18.02
C PRO A 10 -9.64 -7.05 -17.14
N THR A 11 -10.10 -7.48 -15.97
CA THR A 11 -10.61 -6.60 -14.91
C THR A 11 -9.54 -6.36 -13.86
N PHE A 12 -9.53 -5.16 -13.30
CA PHE A 12 -8.49 -4.70 -12.39
C PHE A 12 -9.10 -4.26 -11.06
N TYR A 13 -8.51 -4.70 -9.96
CA TYR A 13 -8.91 -4.33 -8.61
C TYR A 13 -7.79 -3.57 -7.93
N LEU A 14 -7.93 -2.26 -7.82
CA LEU A 14 -7.01 -1.38 -7.12
C LEU A 14 -7.49 -1.18 -5.68
N GLY A 15 -6.81 -1.86 -4.75
CA GLY A 15 -7.01 -1.65 -3.32
C GLY A 15 -6.04 -0.61 -2.80
N ARG A 16 -6.56 0.38 -2.08
CA ARG A 16 -5.77 1.45 -1.46
C ARG A 16 -5.78 1.28 0.05
N VAL A 17 -4.66 0.86 0.60
CA VAL A 17 -4.52 0.68 2.05
C VAL A 17 -4.18 2.01 2.69
N ILE A 18 -5.04 2.49 3.60
CA ILE A 18 -4.85 3.67 4.43
C ILE A 18 -4.37 3.23 5.82
N GLY A 19 -3.12 3.51 6.17
CA GLY A 19 -2.56 3.31 7.50
C GLY A 19 -2.50 4.58 8.36
N ASN A 20 -2.08 4.41 9.61
CA ASN A 20 -1.82 5.52 10.54
C ASN A 20 -0.73 6.48 10.00
N ALA A 21 -0.93 7.78 10.20
CA ALA A 21 0.14 8.74 10.01
C ALA A 21 1.28 8.45 10.99
N LEU A 22 2.54 8.52 10.52
CA LEU A 22 3.74 8.32 11.32
C LEU A 22 4.48 9.66 11.49
N PRO A 23 4.19 10.47 12.54
CA PRO A 23 4.96 11.67 12.84
C PRO A 23 6.44 11.33 13.12
N PRO A 24 7.41 12.18 12.72
CA PRO A 24 7.23 13.46 12.04
C PRO A 24 7.09 13.33 10.51
N ARG A 25 7.15 12.11 9.96
CA ARG A 25 7.18 11.88 8.51
C ARG A 25 5.87 12.31 7.85
N HIS A 26 4.73 12.06 8.49
CA HIS A 26 3.40 12.29 7.91
C HIS A 26 2.55 13.21 8.83
N ASP A 27 2.09 14.37 8.33
CA ASP A 27 1.07 15.20 8.99
C ASP A 27 -0.33 14.58 8.69
N PRO A 28 -1.18 14.30 9.70
CA PRO A 28 -2.53 13.79 9.49
C PRO A 28 -3.37 14.64 8.52
N ARG A 29 -3.18 15.97 8.51
CA ARG A 29 -3.87 16.86 7.56
C ARG A 29 -3.40 16.64 6.13
N ARG A 30 -2.10 16.39 5.93
CA ARG A 30 -1.57 16.03 4.60
C ARG A 30 -2.12 14.69 4.11
N THR A 31 -2.37 13.75 5.02
CA THR A 31 -2.96 12.44 4.65
C THR A 31 -4.37 12.61 4.07
N LEU A 32 -5.24 13.39 4.74
CA LEU A 32 -6.59 13.67 4.23
C LEU A 32 -6.56 14.44 2.90
N GLN A 33 -5.67 15.43 2.77
CA GLN A 33 -5.50 16.20 1.53
C GLN A 33 -5.06 15.31 0.35
N ASN A 34 -4.12 14.40 0.57
CA ASN A 34 -3.67 13.45 -0.46
C ASN A 34 -4.79 12.50 -0.88
N ILE A 35 -5.55 11.97 0.08
CA ILE A 35 -6.67 11.07 -0.20
C ILE A 35 -7.78 11.80 -0.96
N GLU A 36 -8.13 13.04 -0.56
CA GLU A 36 -9.10 13.85 -1.29
C GLU A 36 -8.63 14.13 -2.72
N PHE A 37 -7.34 14.45 -2.91
CA PHE A 37 -6.77 14.67 -4.23
C PHE A 37 -6.90 13.42 -5.12
N ILE A 38 -6.56 12.24 -4.59
CA ILE A 38 -6.72 10.95 -5.30
C ILE A 38 -8.19 10.69 -5.63
N LEU A 39 -9.10 10.83 -4.67
CA LEU A 39 -10.54 10.62 -4.89
C LEU A 39 -11.10 11.53 -5.99
N ARG A 40 -10.58 12.75 -6.11
CA ARG A 40 -11.04 13.76 -7.06
C ARG A 40 -10.43 13.62 -8.46
N HIS A 41 -9.16 13.23 -8.55
CA HIS A 41 -8.39 13.37 -9.79
C HIS A 41 -7.83 12.07 -10.35
N GLU A 42 -7.79 10.99 -9.55
CA GLU A 42 -7.25 9.73 -10.04
C GLU A 42 -8.13 9.12 -11.13
N VAL A 43 -7.47 8.46 -12.07
CA VAL A 43 -8.07 7.77 -13.20
C VAL A 43 -9.36 7.01 -12.85
N SER A 44 -10.32 7.08 -13.77
CA SER A 44 -11.56 6.33 -13.73
C SER A 44 -11.69 5.56 -15.05
N ASP A 45 -11.84 4.24 -14.97
CA ASP A 45 -11.92 3.35 -16.12
C ASP A 45 -12.95 2.25 -15.83
N PRO A 46 -13.83 1.87 -16.79
CA PRO A 46 -14.83 0.83 -16.57
C PRO A 46 -14.27 -0.54 -16.16
N THR A 47 -13.00 -0.83 -16.48
CA THR A 47 -12.31 -2.08 -16.08
C THR A 47 -11.62 -1.99 -14.73
N LEU A 48 -11.53 -0.79 -14.15
CA LEU A 48 -10.81 -0.53 -12.90
C LEU A 48 -11.79 -0.32 -11.75
N GLN A 49 -11.89 -1.32 -10.89
CA GLN A 49 -12.55 -1.19 -9.60
C GLN A 49 -11.58 -0.66 -8.55
N LYS A 50 -12.01 0.37 -7.81
CA LYS A 50 -11.24 0.95 -6.69
C LYS A 50 -11.91 0.64 -5.35
N HIS A 51 -11.13 0.22 -4.38
CA HIS A 51 -11.58 -0.04 -3.01
C HIS A 51 -10.56 0.45 -1.98
N TRP A 52 -11.02 1.03 -0.89
CA TRP A 52 -10.15 1.53 0.18
C TRP A 52 -10.17 0.60 1.39
N VAL A 53 -9.04 0.45 2.07
CA VAL A 53 -8.93 -0.33 3.30
C VAL A 53 -8.41 0.58 4.40
N LEU A 54 -9.24 0.88 5.40
CA LEU A 54 -8.83 1.62 6.58
C LEU A 54 -8.16 0.64 7.53
N ASN A 55 -6.84 0.70 7.63
CA ASN A 55 -6.02 -0.27 8.34
C ASN A 55 -5.63 0.26 9.72
N ARG A 56 -6.29 -0.28 10.75
CA ARG A 56 -5.97 -0.12 12.17
C ARG A 56 -5.78 1.34 12.58
N ILE A 57 -6.61 2.24 12.06
CA ILE A 57 -6.53 3.68 12.39
C ILE A 57 -6.82 3.89 13.88
N VAL A 58 -5.81 4.35 14.62
CA VAL A 58 -5.84 4.48 16.08
C VAL A 58 -6.63 5.70 16.52
N ASP A 59 -6.41 6.83 15.85
CA ASP A 59 -7.10 8.08 16.17
C ASP A 59 -8.54 8.04 15.65
N ALA A 60 -9.50 8.02 16.58
CA ALA A 60 -10.93 7.95 16.26
C ALA A 60 -11.44 9.15 15.45
N THR A 61 -10.85 10.34 15.66
CA THR A 61 -11.19 11.56 14.92
C THR A 61 -10.72 11.44 13.47
N VAL A 62 -9.49 10.96 13.26
CA VAL A 62 -8.96 10.71 11.92
C VAL A 62 -9.76 9.61 11.22
N ALA A 63 -10.06 8.50 11.90
CA ALA A 63 -10.88 7.43 11.34
C ALA A 63 -12.27 7.95 10.90
N GLN A 64 -12.92 8.77 11.72
CA GLN A 64 -14.21 9.37 11.38
C GLN A 64 -14.10 10.33 10.19
N ALA A 65 -13.06 11.16 10.13
CA ALA A 65 -12.82 12.06 9.01
C ALA A 65 -12.61 11.29 7.69
N LEU A 66 -11.85 10.19 7.73
CA LEU A 66 -11.64 9.31 6.58
C LEU A 66 -12.95 8.68 6.09
N ARG A 67 -13.78 8.15 7.01
CA ARG A 67 -15.10 7.60 6.66
C ARG A 67 -15.99 8.64 5.99
N GLN A 68 -16.03 9.85 6.52
CA GLN A 68 -16.82 10.96 5.97
C GLN A 68 -16.33 11.36 4.59
N LEU A 69 -15.00 11.44 4.39
CA LEU A 69 -14.40 11.74 3.10
C LEU A 69 -14.70 10.66 2.06
N LEU A 70 -14.54 9.38 2.40
CA LEU A 70 -14.82 8.28 1.49
C LEU A 70 -16.32 8.23 1.13
N ALA A 71 -17.20 8.44 2.11
CA ALA A 71 -18.64 8.49 1.89
C ALA A 71 -19.06 9.66 0.99
N SER A 72 -18.44 10.85 1.12
CA SER A 72 -18.79 12.01 0.30
C SER A 72 -18.45 11.82 -1.19
N PHE A 73 -17.47 10.96 -1.49
CA PHE A 73 -17.10 10.56 -2.86
C PHE A 73 -17.77 9.25 -3.31
N ASN A 74 -18.67 8.67 -2.51
CA ASN A 74 -19.26 7.33 -2.74
C ASN A 74 -18.19 6.24 -2.97
N ALA A 75 -17.03 6.38 -2.34
CA ALA A 75 -15.93 5.43 -2.46
C ALA A 75 -16.24 4.17 -1.65
N THR A 76 -16.00 2.99 -2.25
CA THR A 76 -16.15 1.72 -1.52
C THR A 76 -14.98 1.52 -0.57
N TYR A 77 -15.25 1.06 0.65
CA TYR A 77 -14.20 0.79 1.63
C TYR A 77 -14.56 -0.35 2.59
N SER A 78 -13.52 -0.90 3.22
CA SER A 78 -13.60 -1.82 4.36
C SER A 78 -12.66 -1.36 5.47
N GLU A 79 -12.89 -1.86 6.69
CA GLU A 79 -12.11 -1.48 7.86
C GLU A 79 -11.50 -2.70 8.53
N LEU A 80 -10.22 -2.60 8.85
CA LEU A 80 -9.54 -3.49 9.78
C LEU A 80 -9.40 -2.71 11.10
N PRO A 81 -10.23 -2.97 12.11
CA PRO A 81 -10.26 -2.15 13.32
C PRO A 81 -8.95 -2.29 14.12
N PHE A 82 -8.58 -1.22 14.82
CA PHE A 82 -7.54 -1.28 15.84
C PHE A 82 -8.14 -1.83 17.14
N GLU A 83 -7.67 -3.00 17.56
CA GLU A 83 -8.11 -3.66 18.78
C GLU A 83 -7.10 -3.41 19.90
N LEU A 84 -7.42 -2.51 20.82
CA LEU A 84 -6.55 -2.18 21.95
C LEU A 84 -6.12 -3.41 22.77
N PRO A 85 -6.99 -4.40 23.04
CA PRO A 85 -6.56 -5.62 23.74
C PRO A 85 -5.48 -6.40 22.99
N ALA A 86 -5.61 -6.54 21.67
CA ALA A 86 -4.61 -7.24 20.84
C ALA A 86 -3.29 -6.46 20.78
N TYR A 87 -3.37 -5.13 20.67
CA TYR A 87 -2.18 -4.28 20.78
C TYR A 87 -1.50 -4.43 22.14
N ALA A 88 -2.27 -4.46 23.24
CA ALA A 88 -1.74 -4.57 24.59
C ALA A 88 -1.04 -5.92 24.83
N ASP A 89 -1.57 -7.01 24.26
CA ASP A 89 -1.03 -8.37 24.38
C ASP A 89 0.27 -8.58 23.60
N ALA A 90 0.50 -7.85 22.50
CA ALA A 90 1.74 -7.95 21.74
C ALA A 90 2.98 -7.67 22.62
N PRO A 91 4.00 -8.56 22.68
CA PRO A 91 5.07 -8.42 23.66
C PRO A 91 6.06 -7.30 23.29
N PHE A 92 6.70 -6.72 24.30
CA PHE A 92 7.95 -6.00 24.08
C PHE A 92 9.08 -7.01 23.85
N ARG A 93 10.01 -6.70 22.94
CA ARG A 93 11.22 -7.49 22.78
C ARG A 93 12.33 -6.93 23.67
N VAL A 94 13.20 -7.82 24.14
CA VAL A 94 14.46 -7.39 24.74
C VAL A 94 15.40 -7.03 23.58
N ALA A 95 15.79 -5.76 23.48
CA ALA A 95 16.83 -5.37 22.54
C ALA A 95 18.17 -5.89 23.08
N SER A 96 18.70 -6.95 22.47
CA SER A 96 20.01 -7.50 22.80
C SER A 96 20.86 -7.66 21.55
N ASP A 97 22.13 -7.27 21.66
CA ASP A 97 23.13 -7.50 20.61
C ASP A 97 24.28 -8.33 21.20
N HIS A 98 24.50 -9.54 20.65
CA HIS A 98 25.48 -10.50 21.15
C HIS A 98 25.42 -10.75 22.69
N GLY A 99 24.21 -10.77 23.26
CA GLY A 99 23.99 -10.96 24.70
C GLY A 99 24.21 -9.71 25.56
N LYS A 100 24.51 -8.56 24.95
CA LYS A 100 24.55 -7.27 25.63
C LYS A 100 23.15 -6.66 25.68
N ASP A 101 22.77 -6.16 26.85
CA ASP A 101 21.57 -5.35 27.02
C ASP A 101 21.74 -4.02 26.30
N MET A 102 20.97 -3.83 25.23
CA MET A 102 20.99 -2.60 24.45
C MET A 102 19.99 -1.57 24.97
N VAL A 103 19.01 -1.97 25.78
CA VAL A 103 18.03 -1.04 26.39
C VAL A 103 18.72 -0.11 27.38
N HIS A 104 19.68 -0.64 28.14
CA HIS A 104 20.48 0.13 29.10
C HIS A 104 21.87 0.52 28.59
N ALA A 105 22.20 0.19 27.34
CA ALA A 105 23.47 0.62 26.75
C ALA A 105 23.50 2.15 26.62
N ALA A 106 24.61 2.75 27.06
CA ALA A 106 24.89 4.14 26.74
C ALA A 106 25.09 4.26 25.22
N VAL A 107 24.10 4.84 24.54
CA VAL A 107 24.16 5.18 23.11
C VAL A 107 24.23 6.69 22.95
N ASP A 108 25.29 7.15 22.27
CA ASP A 108 25.61 8.57 22.12
C ASP A 108 24.90 9.22 20.93
N ASN A 109 24.32 8.43 20.02
CA ASN A 109 23.61 8.94 18.85
C ASN A 109 22.12 8.59 18.84
N MET A 110 21.34 9.54 18.31
CA MET A 110 19.88 9.46 18.23
C MET A 110 19.39 8.29 17.36
N TRP A 111 20.15 7.94 16.31
CA TRP A 111 19.79 6.87 15.38
C TRP A 111 19.82 5.48 16.03
N GLN A 112 20.86 5.18 16.80
CA GLN A 112 20.99 3.94 17.56
C GLN A 112 19.90 3.85 18.62
N ARG A 113 19.59 4.95 19.31
CA ARG A 113 18.48 4.99 20.26
C ARG A 113 17.14 4.68 19.59
N ALA A 114 16.86 5.30 18.45
CA ALA A 114 15.65 5.03 17.68
C ALA A 114 15.58 3.57 17.17
N GLN A 115 16.71 2.97 16.79
CA GLN A 115 16.77 1.57 16.38
C GLN A 115 16.45 0.63 17.55
N ILE A 116 17.05 0.87 18.71
CA ILE A 116 16.79 0.10 19.94
C ILE A 116 15.32 0.22 20.33
N GLU A 117 14.77 1.43 20.32
CA GLU A 117 13.34 1.65 20.57
C GLU A 117 12.47 0.91 19.54
N ALA A 118 12.78 1.00 18.25
CA ALA A 118 12.05 0.29 17.22
C ALA A 118 12.08 -1.24 17.44
N ASP A 119 13.19 -1.78 17.92
CA ASP A 119 13.35 -3.22 18.20
C ASP A 119 12.60 -3.66 19.46
N VAL A 120 12.64 -2.86 20.54
CA VAL A 120 11.83 -3.11 21.75
C VAL A 120 10.34 -3.13 21.39
N TYR A 121 9.90 -2.19 20.57
CA TYR A 121 8.52 -2.03 20.14
C TYR A 121 8.17 -2.84 18.89
N ASP A 122 9.01 -3.77 18.44
CA ASP A 122 8.83 -4.49 17.17
C ASP A 122 7.42 -5.06 16.99
N ALA A 123 6.96 -5.91 17.91
CA ALA A 123 5.65 -6.56 17.80
C ALA A 123 4.50 -5.54 17.91
N LYS A 124 4.68 -4.48 18.71
CA LYS A 124 3.73 -3.37 18.81
C LYS A 124 3.62 -2.62 17.48
N ASN A 125 4.75 -2.31 16.87
CA ASN A 125 4.87 -1.63 15.59
C ASN A 125 4.28 -2.49 14.45
N LEU A 126 4.60 -3.79 14.44
CA LEU A 126 4.06 -4.74 13.49
C LEU A 126 2.53 -4.78 13.55
N TYR A 127 1.97 -4.84 14.76
CA TYR A 127 0.52 -4.78 14.94
C TYR A 127 -0.08 -3.47 14.46
N VAL A 128 0.40 -2.31 14.93
CA VAL A 128 -0.25 -1.03 14.61
C VAL A 128 -0.09 -0.63 13.13
N MET A 129 1.01 -1.04 12.49
CA MET A 129 1.23 -0.80 11.06
C MET A 129 0.46 -1.78 10.19
N GLY A 130 0.56 -3.10 10.44
CA GLY A 130 -0.27 -4.14 9.83
C GLY A 130 -0.37 -4.12 8.30
N ILE A 131 0.57 -3.51 7.59
CA ILE A 131 0.40 -3.19 6.16
C ILE A 131 0.29 -4.45 5.29
N ASN A 132 1.06 -5.48 5.61
CA ASN A 132 1.05 -6.74 4.87
C ASN A 132 -0.26 -7.50 5.07
N ASP A 133 -0.83 -7.48 6.28
CA ASP A 133 -2.16 -8.03 6.54
C ASP A 133 -3.23 -7.30 5.71
N ALA A 134 -3.15 -5.97 5.66
CA ALA A 134 -4.08 -5.16 4.88
C ALA A 134 -3.94 -5.37 3.36
N ARG A 135 -2.72 -5.57 2.87
CA ARG A 135 -2.47 -5.94 1.46
C ARG A 135 -3.02 -7.33 1.14
N ASN A 136 -2.84 -8.30 2.03
CA ASN A 136 -3.45 -9.63 1.89
C ASN A 136 -4.97 -9.56 1.91
N HIS A 137 -5.56 -8.67 2.71
CA HIS A 137 -7.00 -8.41 2.69
C HIS A 137 -7.46 -7.86 1.33
N VAL A 138 -6.70 -6.95 0.71
CA VAL A 138 -6.97 -6.50 -0.67
C VAL A 138 -6.89 -7.66 -1.67
N LEU A 139 -5.90 -8.55 -1.56
CA LEU A 139 -5.81 -9.73 -2.42
C LEU A 139 -7.09 -10.58 -2.33
N ALA A 140 -7.56 -10.85 -1.11
CA ALA A 140 -8.78 -11.63 -0.89
C ALA A 140 -10.03 -10.94 -1.48
N LEU A 141 -10.15 -9.62 -1.31
CA LEU A 141 -11.25 -8.83 -1.87
C LEU A 141 -11.24 -8.84 -3.41
N GLY A 142 -10.07 -8.66 -4.03
CA GLY A 142 -9.94 -8.68 -5.48
C GLY A 142 -10.25 -10.04 -6.09
N GLN A 143 -9.82 -11.12 -5.42
CA GLN A 143 -10.17 -12.49 -5.80
C GLN A 143 -11.68 -12.73 -5.69
N HIS A 144 -12.30 -12.30 -4.59
CA HIS A 144 -13.74 -12.43 -4.40
C HIS A 144 -14.55 -11.63 -5.42
N ALA A 145 -14.03 -10.48 -5.86
CA ALA A 145 -14.63 -9.67 -6.92
C ALA A 145 -14.45 -10.27 -8.33
N GLY A 146 -13.67 -11.36 -8.48
CA GLY A 146 -13.39 -11.98 -9.78
C GLY A 146 -12.48 -11.11 -10.67
N ALA A 147 -11.64 -10.27 -10.06
CA ALA A 147 -10.70 -9.44 -10.81
C ALA A 147 -9.61 -10.30 -11.45
N THR A 148 -9.18 -9.95 -12.67
CA THR A 148 -8.04 -10.63 -13.32
C THR A 148 -6.72 -10.25 -12.66
N TRP A 149 -6.56 -8.97 -12.35
CA TRP A 149 -5.38 -8.39 -11.69
C TRP A 149 -5.77 -7.62 -10.44
N ILE A 150 -4.95 -7.74 -9.39
CA ILE A 150 -5.19 -7.16 -8.07
C ILE A 150 -3.96 -6.34 -7.67
N LEU A 151 -4.19 -5.08 -7.33
CA LEU A 151 -3.18 -4.05 -7.12
C LEU A 151 -3.30 -3.53 -5.66
N PRO A 152 -2.62 -4.16 -4.68
CA PRO A 152 -2.68 -3.79 -3.27
C PRO A 152 -1.71 -2.62 -2.94
N TRP A 153 -2.04 -1.44 -3.44
CA TRP A 153 -1.18 -0.25 -3.40
C TRP A 153 -1.37 0.59 -2.13
N ASP A 154 -0.37 1.40 -1.82
CA ASP A 154 -0.39 2.36 -0.71
C ASP A 154 -1.34 3.55 -1.00
N GLN A 155 -1.92 4.12 0.06
CA GLN A 155 -2.81 5.29 0.00
C GLN A 155 -2.20 6.51 -0.70
N ASN A 156 -0.88 6.68 -0.71
CA ASN A 156 -0.22 7.90 -1.22
C ASN A 156 0.22 7.79 -2.68
N CYS A 157 0.00 6.65 -3.34
CA CYS A 157 0.36 6.45 -4.74
C CYS A 157 -0.72 7.03 -5.66
N PHE A 158 -0.46 8.15 -6.33
CA PHE A 158 -1.38 8.69 -7.34
C PHE A 158 -1.15 8.03 -8.70
N LEU A 159 -2.21 7.50 -9.33
CA LEU A 159 -2.14 6.91 -10.67
C LEU A 159 -2.67 7.89 -11.72
N THR A 160 -1.75 8.42 -12.55
CA THR A 160 -2.10 9.31 -13.66
C THR A 160 -2.83 8.54 -14.77
N ASN A 161 -3.57 9.25 -15.64
CA ASN A 161 -4.23 8.61 -16.79
C ASN A 161 -3.21 7.92 -17.72
N ASP A 162 -2.03 8.52 -17.92
CA ASP A 162 -0.99 7.97 -18.78
C ASP A 162 -0.30 6.76 -18.15
N GLY A 163 -0.03 6.83 -16.84
CA GLY A 163 0.48 5.70 -16.08
C GLY A 163 -0.52 4.55 -16.07
N TRP A 164 -1.82 4.83 -15.96
CA TRP A 164 -2.85 3.81 -16.07
C TRP A 164 -2.91 3.17 -17.44
N ARG A 165 -2.87 3.96 -18.52
CA ARG A 165 -2.87 3.39 -19.88
C ARG A 165 -1.71 2.42 -20.07
N GLN A 166 -0.49 2.83 -19.71
CA GLN A 166 0.69 1.98 -19.80
C GLN A 166 0.54 0.72 -18.95
N LEU A 167 0.19 0.86 -17.67
CA LEU A 167 0.01 -0.27 -16.77
C LEU A 167 -1.08 -1.23 -17.24
N ARG A 168 -2.23 -0.71 -17.67
CA ARG A 168 -3.33 -1.53 -18.18
C ARG A 168 -2.91 -2.31 -19.42
N ASP A 169 -2.20 -1.66 -20.34
CA ASP A 169 -1.74 -2.30 -21.58
C ASP A 169 -0.72 -3.41 -21.25
N ASP A 170 0.21 -3.17 -20.33
CA ASP A 170 1.17 -4.17 -19.83
C ASP A 170 0.46 -5.35 -19.16
N LEU A 171 -0.43 -5.08 -18.19
CA LEU A 171 -1.17 -6.13 -17.50
C LEU A 171 -2.11 -6.91 -18.44
N THR A 172 -2.64 -6.26 -19.47
CA THR A 172 -3.44 -6.92 -20.51
C THR A 172 -2.58 -7.86 -21.34
N HIS A 173 -1.37 -7.44 -21.72
CA HIS A 173 -0.40 -8.31 -22.38
C HIS A 173 -0.07 -9.52 -21.49
N TYR A 174 0.32 -9.28 -20.23
CA TYR A 174 0.73 -10.33 -19.30
C TYR A 174 -0.40 -11.28 -18.90
N ALA A 175 -1.68 -10.86 -18.99
CA ALA A 175 -2.83 -11.72 -18.71
C ALA A 175 -2.84 -12.99 -19.58
N SER A 176 -2.26 -12.92 -20.78
CA SER A 176 -2.15 -14.04 -21.73
C SER A 176 -0.88 -14.90 -21.59
N THR A 177 -0.02 -14.58 -20.61
CA THR A 177 1.28 -15.24 -20.39
C THR A 177 1.31 -16.02 -19.08
N ASP A 178 2.45 -16.61 -18.70
CA ASP A 178 2.61 -17.26 -17.38
C ASP A 178 2.99 -16.28 -16.25
N HIS A 179 3.10 -14.98 -16.54
CA HIS A 179 3.42 -13.98 -15.53
C HIS A 179 2.25 -13.80 -14.55
N LYS A 180 2.54 -13.87 -13.25
CA LYS A 180 1.57 -13.72 -12.15
C LYS A 180 1.83 -12.51 -11.26
N TYR A 181 2.99 -11.90 -11.40
CA TYR A 181 3.42 -10.76 -10.59
C TYR A 181 4.01 -9.70 -11.51
N VAL A 182 3.57 -8.46 -11.35
CA VAL A 182 4.08 -7.33 -12.14
C VAL A 182 4.48 -6.22 -11.18
N VAL A 183 5.72 -5.75 -11.30
CA VAL A 183 6.30 -4.71 -10.46
C VAL A 183 6.11 -3.37 -11.14
N THR A 184 5.56 -2.40 -10.40
CA THR A 184 5.35 -1.03 -10.86
C THR A 184 6.23 -0.09 -10.04
N TRP A 185 7.22 0.52 -10.68
CA TRP A 185 8.11 1.47 -10.02
C TRP A 185 7.42 2.81 -9.80
N MET A 186 7.70 3.44 -8.65
CA MET A 186 7.12 4.73 -8.29
C MET A 186 8.11 5.87 -8.49
N ASP A 187 7.58 7.06 -8.77
CA ASP A 187 8.30 8.32 -8.63
C ASP A 187 7.90 9.00 -7.33
N ARG A 188 8.85 9.55 -6.58
CA ARG A 188 8.55 10.36 -5.40
C ARG A 188 8.38 11.79 -5.82
N LEU A 189 7.14 12.25 -5.73
CA LEU A 189 6.82 13.64 -5.98
C LEU A 189 7.48 14.54 -4.92
N ARG A 190 8.28 15.50 -5.39
CA ARG A 190 8.98 16.51 -4.55
C ARG A 190 8.37 17.91 -4.64
N ALA A 191 7.26 18.03 -5.35
CA ALA A 191 6.50 19.25 -5.56
C ALA A 191 5.06 19.07 -5.05
N GLU A 192 4.26 20.14 -5.11
CA GLU A 192 2.83 20.07 -4.78
C GLU A 192 2.08 19.14 -5.75
N ASN A 193 0.99 18.51 -5.26
CA ASN A 193 0.32 17.42 -5.97
C ASN A 193 -0.24 17.84 -7.34
N ASP A 194 -0.61 19.09 -7.52
CA ASP A 194 -1.21 19.63 -8.75
C ASP A 194 -0.31 19.53 -9.98
N ILE A 195 1.02 19.45 -9.80
CA ILE A 195 1.96 19.28 -10.91
C ILE A 195 1.66 18.02 -11.74
N VAL A 196 1.15 16.94 -11.13
CA VAL A 196 0.84 15.67 -11.84
C VAL A 196 -0.37 15.80 -12.77
N LEU A 197 -1.11 16.90 -12.66
CA LEU A 197 -2.25 17.23 -13.53
C LEU A 197 -1.84 18.06 -14.74
N THR A 198 -0.58 18.51 -14.79
CA THR A 198 -0.07 19.30 -15.91
C THR A 198 0.26 18.41 -17.11
N PRO A 199 0.02 18.86 -18.36
CA PRO A 199 0.29 18.05 -19.55
C PRO A 199 1.76 17.66 -19.73
N ASP A 200 2.68 18.46 -19.19
CA ASP A 200 4.13 18.26 -19.34
C ASP A 200 4.72 17.39 -18.23
N PHE A 201 3.91 16.94 -17.26
CA PHE A 201 4.39 16.08 -16.20
C PHE A 201 4.71 14.69 -16.73
N ALA A 202 5.96 14.28 -16.57
CA ALA A 202 6.42 12.92 -16.82
C ALA A 202 7.09 12.37 -15.54
N PRO A 203 6.60 11.23 -14.99
CA PRO A 203 7.22 10.63 -13.83
C PRO A 203 8.61 10.06 -14.17
N THR A 204 9.54 10.11 -13.23
CA THR A 204 10.86 9.45 -13.31
C THR A 204 10.93 8.32 -12.27
N PRO A 205 10.30 7.16 -12.53
CA PRO A 205 10.12 6.13 -11.51
C PRO A 205 11.45 5.42 -11.18
N TRP A 206 11.88 5.53 -9.93
CA TRP A 206 13.09 4.86 -9.41
C TRP A 206 13.00 4.52 -7.91
N GLU A 207 11.90 4.88 -7.28
CA GLU A 207 11.72 4.73 -5.83
C GLU A 207 11.07 3.38 -5.49
N GLU A 208 10.54 3.24 -4.27
CA GLU A 208 9.98 1.97 -3.81
C GLU A 208 8.92 1.42 -4.80
N PRO A 209 9.00 0.15 -5.21
CA PRO A 209 8.03 -0.40 -6.15
C PRO A 209 6.74 -0.88 -5.47
N GLN A 210 5.65 -0.89 -6.23
CA GLN A 210 4.44 -1.66 -5.92
C GLN A 210 4.44 -2.98 -6.70
N VAL A 211 3.67 -3.97 -6.23
CA VAL A 211 3.51 -5.26 -6.92
C VAL A 211 2.03 -5.57 -7.13
N SER A 212 1.70 -6.02 -8.32
CA SER A 212 0.37 -6.43 -8.75
C SER A 212 0.33 -7.94 -8.94
N PHE A 213 -0.80 -8.56 -8.61
CA PHE A 213 -0.98 -10.01 -8.57
C PHE A 213 -2.07 -10.43 -9.55
N ARG A 214 -1.83 -11.47 -10.32
CA ARG A 214 -2.90 -12.12 -11.08
C ARG A 214 -3.79 -12.93 -10.13
N TYR A 215 -5.05 -13.12 -10.48
CA TYR A 215 -6.03 -13.82 -9.64
C TYR A 215 -5.58 -15.21 -9.15
N ASP A 216 -4.75 -15.91 -9.93
CA ASP A 216 -4.21 -17.25 -9.67
C ASP A 216 -2.79 -17.23 -9.07
N ALA A 217 -2.32 -16.08 -8.62
CA ALA A 217 -1.09 -15.95 -7.84
C ALA A 217 -1.27 -16.61 -6.46
N VAL A 218 -0.22 -17.28 -5.99
CA VAL A 218 -0.23 -18.01 -4.71
C VAL A 218 0.59 -17.33 -3.62
N ALA A 219 1.46 -16.38 -3.98
CA ALA A 219 2.24 -15.64 -3.00
C ALA A 219 1.37 -14.59 -2.30
N THR A 220 1.68 -14.37 -1.03
CA THR A 220 1.07 -13.36 -0.17
C THR A 220 2.16 -12.54 0.50
N PHE A 221 1.78 -11.42 1.09
CA PHE A 221 2.69 -10.63 1.92
C PHE A 221 2.88 -11.30 3.27
N ASP A 222 4.10 -11.25 3.82
CA ASP A 222 4.40 -11.82 5.13
C ASP A 222 3.95 -10.87 6.26
N GLY A 223 2.94 -11.28 7.02
CA GLY A 223 2.45 -10.53 8.17
C GLY A 223 3.46 -10.40 9.33
N ALA A 224 4.56 -11.17 9.33
CA ALA A 224 5.60 -11.10 10.34
C ALA A 224 6.59 -9.94 10.15
N LEU A 225 6.54 -9.24 9.01
CA LEU A 225 7.52 -8.21 8.65
C LEU A 225 6.93 -6.79 8.72
N ARG A 226 7.70 -5.89 9.35
CA ARG A 226 7.30 -4.50 9.64
C ARG A 226 7.21 -3.60 8.40
N TYR A 227 8.09 -3.79 7.42
CA TYR A 227 8.28 -2.86 6.30
C TYR A 227 8.66 -3.57 4.99
N HIS A 228 8.45 -2.85 3.88
CA HIS A 228 8.58 -3.22 2.47
C HIS A 228 9.83 -4.06 2.11
N ILE A 229 9.70 -5.38 2.20
CA ILE A 229 10.18 -6.41 1.26
C ILE A 229 9.98 -7.75 1.96
N CYS A 230 9.01 -8.54 1.47
CA CYS A 230 9.14 -9.99 1.37
C CYS A 230 7.89 -10.53 0.68
N LEU A 231 8.09 -10.87 -0.58
CA LEU A 231 7.53 -12.10 -1.11
C LEU A 231 8.21 -13.22 -0.31
N THR A 232 7.47 -14.00 0.48
CA THR A 232 8.02 -15.23 1.07
C THR A 232 8.10 -16.32 0.01
N PHE A 233 8.92 -16.05 -1.02
CA PHE A 233 9.66 -16.96 -1.89
C PHE A 233 10.70 -16.06 -2.56
N ALA A 234 11.98 -16.43 -2.45
CA ALA A 234 13.06 -15.72 -3.12
C ALA A 234 12.80 -15.67 -4.64
N ILE A 235 12.32 -14.53 -5.15
CA ILE A 235 12.38 -14.23 -6.58
C ILE A 235 13.67 -13.45 -6.79
N ILE A 236 14.72 -14.20 -7.15
CA ILE A 236 15.79 -13.67 -7.98
C ILE A 236 15.16 -13.58 -9.38
N SER A 237 14.82 -12.38 -9.84
CA SER A 237 14.70 -12.14 -11.28
C SER A 237 15.74 -11.10 -11.66
N HIS A 238 16.89 -11.59 -12.11
CA HIS A 238 17.63 -10.89 -13.15
C HIS A 238 16.70 -10.78 -14.36
N ASP A 239 16.62 -9.58 -14.93
CA ASP A 239 16.88 -9.37 -16.35
C ASP A 239 17.11 -7.87 -16.57
N LEU A 240 18.40 -7.52 -16.56
CA LEU A 240 18.90 -6.42 -17.35
C LEU A 240 19.21 -7.02 -18.73
N MET A 241 18.42 -6.61 -19.72
CA MET A 241 18.41 -7.00 -21.15
C MET A 241 17.69 -8.30 -21.50
#